data_AF-A0A919W7D5-F1
#
_entry.id   AF-A0A919W7D5-F1
#
_cell.length_a   1.000
_cell.length_b   1.000
_cell.length_c   1.000
_cell.angle_alpha   90.00
_cell.angle_beta   90.00
_cell.angle_gamma   90.00
#
_symmetry.space_group_name_H-M   'P 1'
#
loop_
_entity.id
_entity.type
_entity.pdbx_description
1 polymer ?
#
loop_
_entity_poly.entity_id
_entity_poly.type
_entity_poly.pdbx_seq_one_letter_code
_entity_poly.pdbx_strand_id
1 'polypeptide(L)'
;MANNIVAAEANRLLDASWGVASYTAPTGAMKLALVSVIGSNTAAGTEVTGGSYARQTITMGSASSGANASSVACNYTNMPATTTVGVDVYDSNGSPRRAWWGALTASKTTASGDSLSFAIGAITSSII
;
A
#
# COMPACT_ATOMS: atom_id res chain seq x y z
N MET A 1 9.34 7.58 -14.25
CA MET A 1 9.78 6.77 -13.10
C MET A 1 9.07 7.31 -11.87
N ALA A 2 7.94 6.71 -11.50
CA ALA A 2 7.35 7.02 -10.21
C ALA A 2 7.75 5.87 -9.29
N ASN A 3 8.74 6.13 -8.44
CA ASN A 3 9.20 5.21 -7.44
C ASN A 3 8.19 5.31 -6.30
N ASN A 4 7.23 4.39 -6.27
CA ASN A 4 6.12 4.37 -5.32
C ASN A 4 6.52 3.90 -3.91
N ILE A 5 7.83 3.82 -3.65
CA ILE A 5 8.43 3.52 -2.36
C ILE A 5 8.53 4.79 -1.51
N VAL A 6 8.33 4.67 -0.20
CA VAL A 6 8.57 5.82 0.70
C VAL A 6 10.06 6.03 0.92
N ALA A 7 10.48 7.29 1.15
CA ALA A 7 11.88 7.66 1.31
C ALA A 7 12.58 6.86 2.43
N ALA A 8 11.89 6.64 3.56
CA ALA A 8 12.43 5.87 4.66
C ALA A 8 12.71 4.41 4.29
N GLU A 9 11.92 3.81 3.40
CA GLU A 9 12.09 2.43 2.96
C GLU A 9 13.14 2.32 1.86
N ALA A 10 13.19 3.31 0.96
CA ALA A 10 14.26 3.42 -0.03
C ALA A 10 15.64 3.49 0.63
N ASN A 11 15.78 4.28 1.71
CA ASN A 11 17.03 4.38 2.45
C ASN A 11 17.43 3.02 3.08
N ARG A 12 16.49 2.26 3.64
CA ARG A 12 16.78 0.92 4.20
C ARG A 12 17.28 -0.06 3.15
N LEU A 13 16.67 -0.05 1.96
CA LEU A 13 17.11 -0.90 0.85
C LEU A 13 18.49 -0.47 0.34
N LEU A 14 18.74 0.84 0.28
CA LEU A 14 20.03 1.39 -0.12
C LEU A 14 21.13 1.00 0.88
N ASP A 15 20.93 1.25 2.17
CA ASP A 15 21.88 0.89 3.22
C ASP A 15 22.21 -0.62 3.21
N ALA A 16 21.20 -1.46 2.96
CA ALA A 16 21.38 -2.89 2.81
C ALA A 16 22.18 -3.28 1.57
N SER A 17 21.98 -2.61 0.45
CA SER A 17 22.75 -2.86 -0.79
C SER A 17 24.24 -2.55 -0.63
N TRP A 18 24.58 -1.57 0.22
CA TRP A 18 25.96 -1.19 0.52
C TRP A 18 26.56 -1.93 1.73
N GLY A 19 25.78 -2.80 2.39
CA GLY A 19 26.20 -3.48 3.61
C GLY A 19 26.38 -2.57 4.82
N VAL A 20 25.87 -1.32 4.76
CA VAL A 20 25.91 -0.35 5.86
C VAL A 20 25.00 -0.79 7.01
N ALA A 21 23.86 -1.41 6.68
CA ALA A 21 22.94 -2.00 7.65
C ALA A 21 22.25 -3.23 7.05
N SER A 22 21.88 -4.22 7.87
CA SER A 22 21.08 -5.35 7.37
C SER A 22 19.61 -4.94 7.16
N TYR A 23 19.04 -5.26 6.00
CA TYR A 23 17.61 -5.08 5.79
C TYR A 23 16.81 -6.02 6.69
N THR A 24 15.98 -5.44 7.56
CA THR A 24 15.04 -6.21 8.39
C THR A 24 13.67 -6.16 7.75
N ALA A 25 13.28 -7.27 7.11
CA ALA A 25 11.95 -7.39 6.52
C ALA A 25 10.85 -7.32 7.60
N PRO A 26 9.67 -6.78 7.29
CA PRO A 26 8.52 -6.86 8.18
C PRO A 26 8.18 -8.31 8.51
N THR A 27 7.99 -8.62 9.79
CA THR A 27 7.60 -9.95 10.26
C THR A 27 6.08 -10.12 10.27
N GLY A 28 5.34 -9.01 10.39
CA GLY A 28 3.90 -8.97 10.25
C GLY A 28 3.45 -8.97 8.79
N ALA A 29 2.18 -9.29 8.56
CA ALA A 29 1.61 -9.26 7.22
C ALA A 29 1.52 -7.82 6.71
N MET A 30 1.77 -7.61 5.41
CA MET A 30 1.56 -6.31 4.79
C MET A 30 0.07 -6.02 4.67
N LYS A 31 -0.29 -4.75 4.83
CA LYS A 31 -1.66 -4.24 4.92
C LYS A 31 -1.86 -3.13 3.89
N LEU A 32 -2.83 -3.33 3.01
CA LEU A 32 -3.29 -2.31 2.06
C LEU A 32 -4.31 -1.41 2.77
N ALA A 33 -4.02 -0.11 2.79
CA ALA A 33 -4.88 0.93 3.30
C ALA A 33 -5.43 1.76 2.14
N LEU A 34 -6.70 2.16 2.22
CA LEU A 34 -7.32 3.09 1.28
C LEU A 34 -7.13 4.51 1.78
N VAL A 35 -6.78 5.44 0.90
CA VAL A 35 -6.64 6.86 1.26
C VAL A 35 -7.61 7.74 0.47
N SER A 36 -8.19 8.73 1.16
CA SER A 36 -9.06 9.76 0.61
C SER A 36 -8.29 10.99 0.11
N VAL A 37 -7.07 11.17 0.63
CA VAL A 37 -6.08 12.15 0.14
C VAL A 37 -4.78 11.40 -0.09
N ILE A 38 -4.19 11.58 -1.27
CA ILE A 38 -2.92 10.92 -1.60
C ILE A 38 -1.78 11.47 -0.73
N GLY A 39 -0.92 10.59 -0.26
CA GLY A 39 0.32 10.97 0.42
C GLY A 39 1.43 11.36 -0.55
N SER A 40 2.65 11.42 -0.03
CA SER A 40 3.88 11.55 -0.79
C SER A 40 4.86 10.42 -0.40
N ASN A 41 6.09 10.48 -0.89
CA ASN A 41 7.16 9.61 -0.44
C ASN A 41 7.65 9.92 0.99
N THR A 42 7.28 11.06 1.57
CA THR A 42 7.70 11.48 2.94
C THR A 42 6.55 11.59 3.92
N ALA A 43 5.31 11.73 3.45
CA ALA A 43 4.12 11.86 4.28
C ALA A 43 3.04 10.85 3.87
N ALA A 44 2.35 10.28 4.85
CA ALA A 44 1.22 9.40 4.63
C ALA A 44 0.01 10.16 4.04
N GLY A 45 -0.84 9.45 3.31
CA GLY A 45 -2.14 9.98 2.90
C GLY A 45 -3.12 10.06 4.06
N THR A 46 -4.31 10.59 3.80
CA THR A 46 -5.42 10.54 4.77
C THR A 46 -6.16 9.23 4.60
N GLU A 47 -6.00 8.30 5.55
CA GLU A 47 -6.67 7.00 5.52
C GLU A 47 -8.19 7.15 5.59
N VAL A 48 -8.91 6.35 4.81
CA VAL A 48 -10.36 6.23 4.89
C VAL A 48 -10.75 5.73 6.29
N THR A 49 -11.83 6.26 6.86
CA THR A 49 -12.35 5.82 8.15
C THR A 49 -13.88 5.72 8.12
N GLY A 50 -14.46 4.95 9.06
CA GLY A 50 -15.90 4.74 9.17
C GLY A 50 -16.41 3.50 8.42
N GLY A 51 -17.72 3.23 8.57
CA GLY A 51 -18.33 2.01 8.05
C GLY A 51 -17.66 0.76 8.62
N SER A 52 -17.50 -0.27 7.78
CA SER A 52 -16.74 -1.49 8.10
C SER A 52 -15.32 -1.47 7.52
N TYR A 53 -14.80 -0.29 7.15
CA TYR A 53 -13.46 -0.19 6.58
C TYR A 53 -12.39 -0.71 7.56
N ALA A 54 -11.60 -1.65 7.07
CA ALA A 54 -10.38 -2.12 7.72
C ALA A 54 -9.34 -2.43 6.65
N ARG A 55 -8.06 -2.19 6.97
CA ARG A 55 -6.94 -2.51 6.06
C ARG A 55 -6.96 -4.00 5.71
N GLN A 56 -6.82 -4.31 4.42
CA GLN A 56 -6.79 -5.69 3.95
C GLN A 56 -5.38 -6.25 3.95
N THR A 57 -5.22 -7.54 4.25
CA THR A 57 -3.92 -8.21 4.05
C THR A 57 -3.61 -8.26 2.56
N ILE A 58 -2.41 -7.82 2.20
CA ILE A 58 -1.89 -7.95 0.84
C ILE A 58 -0.62 -8.80 0.87
N THR A 59 -0.49 -9.68 -0.12
CA THR A 59 0.73 -10.44 -0.40
C THR A 59 1.16 -10.14 -1.81
N MET A 60 2.48 -10.07 -2.03
CA MET A 60 3.06 -9.80 -3.34
C MET A 60 3.73 -11.07 -3.87
N GLY A 61 3.71 -11.26 -5.18
CA GLY A 61 4.53 -12.26 -5.85
C GLY A 61 6.02 -11.89 -5.84
N SER A 62 6.85 -12.82 -6.30
CA SER A 62 8.28 -12.58 -6.51
C SER A 62 8.48 -11.43 -7.50
N ALA A 63 9.44 -10.56 -7.20
CA ALA A 63 9.83 -9.50 -8.12
C ALA A 63 10.61 -10.05 -9.33
N SER A 64 10.36 -9.47 -10.50
CA SER A 64 11.11 -9.71 -11.72
C SER A 64 11.19 -8.40 -12.51
N SER A 65 12.34 -8.15 -13.14
CA SER A 65 12.58 -6.90 -13.89
C SER A 65 12.23 -5.63 -13.10
N GLY A 66 12.54 -5.59 -11.79
CA GLY A 66 12.33 -4.42 -10.93
C GLY A 66 10.88 -4.17 -10.48
N ALA A 67 9.93 -5.06 -10.79
CA ALA A 67 8.54 -4.92 -10.37
C ALA A 67 7.93 -6.23 -9.85
N ASN A 68 6.84 -6.12 -9.09
CA ASN A 68 5.97 -7.23 -8.69
C ASN A 68 4.50 -6.82 -8.64
N ALA A 69 3.64 -7.80 -8.42
CA ALA A 69 2.20 -7.59 -8.31
C ALA A 69 1.59 -8.40 -7.16
N SER A 70 0.45 -7.95 -6.68
CA SER A 70 -0.36 -8.63 -5.66
C SER A 70 -0.73 -10.05 -6.08
N SER A 71 -0.55 -11.01 -5.17
CA SER A 71 -0.91 -12.42 -5.36
C SER A 71 -2.27 -12.79 -4.75
N VAL A 72 -2.95 -11.83 -4.13
CA VAL A 72 -4.28 -11.98 -3.53
C VAL A 72 -5.18 -10.83 -3.94
N ALA A 73 -6.49 -11.08 -3.96
CA ALA A 73 -7.48 -10.02 -4.09
C ALA A 73 -7.67 -9.32 -2.73
N CYS A 74 -7.89 -8.01 -2.74
CA CYS A 74 -8.19 -7.23 -1.55
C CYS A 74 -9.64 -6.72 -1.65
N ASN A 75 -10.50 -7.13 -0.71
CA ASN A 75 -11.92 -6.81 -0.76
C ASN A 75 -12.30 -5.95 0.45
N TYR A 76 -12.97 -4.84 0.21
CA TYR A 76 -13.53 -3.95 1.22
C TYR A 76 -15.05 -3.95 1.04
N THR A 77 -15.78 -4.40 2.05
CA THR A 77 -17.25 -4.44 2.06
C THR A 77 -17.79 -3.43 3.05
N ASN A 78 -19.06 -3.04 2.90
CA ASN A 78 -19.72 -2.07 3.78
C ASN A 78 -18.90 -0.78 3.96
N MET A 79 -18.40 -0.24 2.84
CA MET A 79 -17.61 0.98 2.83
C MET A 79 -18.43 2.18 3.31
N PRO A 80 -17.78 3.18 3.94
CA PRO A 80 -18.41 4.47 4.20
C PRO A 80 -18.64 5.24 2.88
N ALA A 81 -19.46 6.29 2.96
CA ALA A 81 -19.56 7.28 1.89
C ALA A 81 -18.25 8.08 1.80
N THR A 82 -17.42 7.81 0.78
CA THR A 82 -16.09 8.43 0.63
C THR A 82 -15.59 8.33 -0.81
N THR A 83 -14.55 9.08 -1.13
CA THR A 83 -13.80 8.95 -2.38
C THR A 83 -12.40 8.44 -2.06
N THR A 84 -12.08 7.25 -2.54
CA THR A 84 -10.73 6.69 -2.48
C THR A 84 -9.94 7.17 -3.69
N VAL A 85 -8.81 7.85 -3.43
CA VAL A 85 -7.94 8.42 -4.49
C VAL A 85 -6.63 7.65 -4.63
N GLY A 86 -6.28 6.81 -3.66
CA GLY A 86 -5.02 6.10 -3.61
C GLY A 86 -5.00 4.99 -2.59
N VAL A 87 -3.83 4.38 -2.47
CA VAL A 87 -3.51 3.36 -1.49
C VAL A 87 -2.17 3.63 -0.83
N ASP A 88 -2.06 3.21 0.43
CA ASP A 88 -0.82 3.10 1.16
C ASP A 88 -0.63 1.66 1.63
N VAL A 89 0.61 1.19 1.75
CA VAL A 89 0.93 -0.15 2.24
C VAL A 89 1.77 -0.05 3.50
N TYR A 90 1.28 -0.66 4.57
CA TYR A 90 1.89 -0.70 5.89
C TYR A 90 2.24 -2.13 6.30
N ASP A 91 3.23 -2.33 7.16
CA ASP A 91 3.28 -3.56 7.95
C ASP A 91 2.17 -3.60 9.02
N SER A 92 1.93 -4.78 9.60
CA SER A 92 0.95 -4.96 10.68
C SER A 92 1.57 -4.87 12.08
N ASN A 93 2.73 -4.20 12.24
CA ASN A 93 3.41 -4.12 13.52
C ASN A 93 2.77 -3.05 14.43
N GLY A 94 3.04 -3.10 15.74
CA GLY A 94 2.44 -2.17 16.72
C GLY A 94 2.78 -0.69 16.47
N SER A 95 3.87 -0.41 15.76
CA SER A 95 4.16 0.90 15.17
C SER A 95 4.34 0.71 13.67
N PRO A 96 3.25 0.83 12.89
CA PRO A 96 3.23 0.33 11.53
C PRO A 96 4.19 1.11 10.65
N ARG A 97 5.06 0.41 9.94
CA ARG A 97 5.98 1.00 8.96
C ARG A 97 5.29 1.07 7.62
N ARG A 98 5.18 2.29 7.07
CA ARG A 98 4.75 2.51 5.68
C ARG A 98 5.90 2.14 4.75
N ALA A 99 5.63 1.37 3.70
CA ALA A 99 6.64 0.95 2.73
C ALA A 99 6.34 1.49 1.32
N TRP A 100 5.07 1.44 0.91
CA TRP A 100 4.63 1.80 -0.44
C TRP A 100 3.41 2.70 -0.42
N TRP A 101 3.22 3.43 -1.52
CA TRP A 101 2.11 4.34 -1.71
C TRP A 101 1.83 4.55 -3.18
N GLY A 102 0.61 4.89 -3.55
CA GLY A 102 0.30 5.20 -4.95
C GLY A 102 -1.11 5.72 -5.16
N ALA A 103 -1.26 6.59 -6.16
CA ALA A 103 -2.57 7.04 -6.61
C ALA A 103 -3.24 5.94 -7.43
N LEU A 104 -4.56 5.85 -7.34
CA LEU A 104 -5.35 5.04 -8.26
C LEU A 104 -5.38 5.73 -9.63
N THR A 105 -5.32 4.95 -10.71
CA THR A 105 -5.48 5.47 -12.08
C THR A 105 -6.81 6.22 -12.24
N ALA A 106 -7.86 5.72 -11.58
CA ALA A 106 -9.15 6.39 -11.46
C ALA A 106 -9.60 6.35 -10.00
N SER A 107 -9.89 7.52 -9.43
CA SER A 107 -10.46 7.61 -8.08
C SER A 107 -11.83 6.93 -8.04
N LYS A 108 -12.15 6.28 -6.92
CA LYS A 108 -13.39 5.53 -6.74
C LYS A 108 -14.21 6.13 -5.61
N THR A 109 -15.39 6.65 -5.94
CA THR A 109 -16.39 7.04 -4.94
C THR A 109 -17.25 5.84 -4.57
N THR A 110 -17.44 5.62 -3.27
CA THR A 110 -18.34 4.63 -2.68
C THR A 110 -19.43 5.35 -1.91
N ALA A 111 -20.67 4.89 -2.01
CA ALA A 111 -21.74 5.23 -1.08
C ALA A 111 -21.68 4.31 0.16
N SER A 112 -22.45 4.65 1.20
CA SER A 112 -22.53 3.82 2.40
C SER A 112 -23.09 2.44 2.08
N GLY A 113 -22.34 1.39 2.42
CA GLY A 113 -22.72 -0.01 2.16
C GLY A 113 -22.13 -0.59 0.88
N ASP A 114 -21.51 0.23 0.03
CA ASP A 114 -20.86 -0.24 -1.20
C ASP A 114 -19.65 -1.14 -0.90
N SER A 115 -19.19 -1.83 -1.94
CA SER A 115 -17.96 -2.60 -1.92
C SER A 115 -16.93 -2.03 -2.89
N LEU A 116 -15.66 -2.15 -2.51
CA LEU A 116 -14.50 -1.81 -3.33
C LEU A 116 -13.56 -3.02 -3.31
N SER A 117 -13.09 -3.45 -4.48
CA SER A 117 -12.16 -4.57 -4.56
C SER A 117 -11.02 -4.29 -5.53
N PHE A 118 -9.87 -4.88 -5.20
CA PHE A 118 -8.74 -5.01 -6.11
C PHE A 118 -8.58 -6.49 -6.44
N ALA A 119 -8.59 -6.80 -7.74
CA ALA A 119 -8.30 -8.15 -8.21
C ALA A 119 -6.84 -8.52 -7.94
N ILE A 120 -6.55 -9.83 -8.00
CA ILE A 120 -5.17 -10.33 -8.03
C ILE A 120 -4.43 -9.62 -9.17
N GLY A 121 -3.21 -9.16 -8.90
CA GLY A 121 -2.36 -8.47 -9.87
C GLY A 121 -2.70 -6.99 -10.07
N ALA A 122 -3.79 -6.47 -9.49
CA ALA A 122 -4.21 -5.07 -9.71
C ALA A 122 -3.31 -4.06 -8.98
N ILE A 123 -2.76 -4.45 -7.83
CA ILE A 123 -1.75 -3.64 -7.11
C ILE A 123 -0.38 -4.09 -7.59
N THR A 124 0.39 -3.16 -8.16
CA THR A 124 1.77 -3.37 -8.57
C THR A 124 2.71 -2.46 -7.80
N SER A 125 3.97 -2.87 -7.69
CA SER A 125 5.04 -2.05 -7.11
C SER A 125 6.28 -2.17 -7.98
N SER A 126 6.95 -1.04 -8.23
CA SER A 126 8.16 -0.95 -9.05
C SER A 126 9.22 -0.09 -8.38
N ILE A 127 10.48 -0.46 -8.57
CA ILE A 127 11.65 0.33 -8.17
C ILE A 127 12.46 0.87 -9.36
N ILE A 128 12.01 0.59 -10.59
CA ILE A 128 12.59 1.09 -11.85
C ILE A 128 11.53 1.79 -12.72
#